data_AF-A0A522N885-F1
#
_entry.id   AF-A0A522N885-F1
#
_cell.length_a   1.000
_cell.length_b   1.000
_cell.length_c   1.000
_cell.angle_alpha   90.00
_cell.angle_beta   90.00
_cell.angle_gamma   90.00
#
_symmetry.space_group_name_H-M   'P 1'
#
loop_
_entity.id
_entity.type
_entity.pdbx_description
1 polymer ?
#
loop_
_entity_poly.entity_id
_entity_poly.type
_entity_poly.pdbx_seq_one_letter_code
_entity_poly.pdbx_strand_id
1 'polypeptide(L)'
;MRILGSAADREALSALVASTLQPLREQSDALYETARALVAAGFSQRQAARELGVHWNTLRHRVARIEELLGSELTDPELRLRLHLALEAERVPLR
;
A
#
# COMPACT_ATOMS: atom_id res chain seq x y z
N MET A 1 -6.63 -25.93 -0.27
CA MET A 1 -5.69 -25.25 0.62
C MET A 1 -6.36 -23.98 1.13
N ARG A 2 -6.94 -24.01 2.34
CA ARG A 2 -7.66 -22.87 2.94
C ARG A 2 -6.79 -22.39 4.10
N ILE A 3 -5.90 -21.43 3.84
CA ILE A 3 -4.87 -21.01 4.81
C ILE A 3 -5.30 -19.80 5.65
N LEU A 4 -6.48 -19.22 5.45
CA LEU A 4 -6.99 -18.15 6.30
C LEU A 4 -8.32 -18.60 6.90
N GLY A 5 -8.26 -19.22 8.08
CA GLY A 5 -9.42 -19.83 8.71
C GLY A 5 -9.64 -19.40 10.16
N SER A 6 -8.59 -18.98 10.88
CA SER A 6 -8.71 -18.63 12.29
C SER A 6 -9.15 -17.17 12.48
N ALA A 7 -9.74 -16.88 13.64
CA ALA A 7 -10.03 -15.50 14.05
C ALA A 7 -8.74 -14.67 14.18
N ALA A 8 -7.65 -15.29 14.63
CA ALA A 8 -6.34 -14.65 14.76
C ALA A 8 -5.76 -14.21 13.41
N ASP A 9 -5.90 -15.04 12.35
CA ASP A 9 -5.44 -14.65 11.00
C ASP A 9 -6.19 -13.43 10.49
N ARG A 10 -7.50 -13.35 10.77
CA ARG A 10 -8.33 -12.20 10.38
C ARG A 10 -7.95 -10.94 11.15
N GLU A 11 -7.70 -11.07 12.45
CA GLU A 11 -7.26 -9.95 13.29
C GLU A 11 -5.89 -9.42 12.83
N ALA A 12 -4.94 -10.32 12.55
CA ALA A 12 -3.63 -9.97 12.01
C ALA A 12 -3.73 -9.24 10.66
N LEU A 13 -4.59 -9.73 9.74
CA LEU A 13 -4.84 -9.05 8.46
C LEU A 13 -5.48 -7.68 8.65
N SER A 14 -6.46 -7.56 9.56
CA SER A 14 -7.09 -6.28 9.88
C SER A 14 -6.08 -5.29 10.45
N ALA A 15 -5.19 -5.74 11.34
CA ALA A 15 -4.12 -4.92 11.91
C ALA A 15 -3.08 -4.50 10.86
N LEU A 16 -2.77 -5.38 9.90
CA LEU A 16 -1.90 -5.08 8.77
C LEU A 16 -2.50 -3.98 7.88
N VAL A 17 -3.78 -4.13 7.50
CA VAL A 17 -4.52 -3.12 6.72
C VAL A 17 -4.55 -1.79 7.46
N ALA A 18 -4.90 -1.82 8.75
CA ALA A 18 -4.98 -0.62 9.57
C ALA A 18 -3.63 0.10 9.64
N SER A 19 -2.57 -0.60 10.07
CA SER A 19 -1.24 -0.01 10.24
C SER A 19 -0.57 0.45 8.93
N THR A 20 -0.99 -0.08 7.78
CA THR A 20 -0.36 0.22 6.48
C THR A 20 -1.15 1.22 5.65
N LEU A 21 -2.48 1.10 5.58
CA LEU A 21 -3.30 1.86 4.64
C LEU A 21 -4.06 3.01 5.30
N GLN A 22 -4.39 2.93 6.60
CA GLN A 22 -5.05 4.04 7.29
C GLN A 22 -4.19 5.31 7.33
N PRO A 23 -2.89 5.27 7.67
CA PRO A 23 -2.07 6.49 7.66
C PRO A 23 -2.06 7.21 6.30
N LEU A 24 -2.11 6.44 5.21
CA LEU A 24 -2.15 6.99 3.86
C LEU A 24 -3.50 7.65 3.56
N ARG A 25 -4.62 6.99 3.93
CA ARG A 25 -5.98 7.52 3.75
C ARG A 25 -6.23 8.77 4.58
N GLU A 26 -5.82 8.76 5.83
CA GLU A 26 -5.97 9.89 6.75
C GLU A 26 -5.20 11.11 6.24
N GLN A 27 -4.04 10.89 5.63
CA GLN A 27 -3.27 11.99 5.06
C GLN A 27 -3.86 12.51 3.74
N SER A 28 -4.21 11.63 2.80
CA SER A 28 -4.85 12.00 1.52
C SER A 28 -5.22 10.76 0.70
N ASP A 29 -6.42 10.77 0.10
CA ASP A 29 -6.82 9.79 -0.93
C ASP A 29 -5.77 9.61 -2.04
N ALA A 30 -5.07 10.69 -2.38
CA ALA A 30 -4.05 10.65 -3.43
C ALA A 30 -2.83 9.81 -3.05
N LEU A 31 -2.48 9.71 -1.76
CA LEU A 31 -1.40 8.84 -1.28
C LEU A 31 -1.82 7.38 -1.29
N TYR A 32 -3.05 7.09 -0.87
CA TYR A 32 -3.63 5.76 -0.97
C TYR A 32 -3.68 5.27 -2.43
N GLU A 33 -4.18 6.10 -3.36
CA GLU A 33 -4.17 5.74 -4.79
C GLU A 33 -2.76 5.61 -5.37
N THR A 34 -1.80 6.39 -4.85
CA THR A 34 -0.39 6.25 -5.25
C THR A 34 0.18 4.91 -4.79
N ALA A 35 -0.09 4.48 -3.55
CA ALA A 35 0.31 3.16 -3.08
C ALA A 35 -0.32 2.03 -3.92
N ARG A 36 -1.60 2.15 -4.26
CA ARG A 36 -2.28 1.19 -5.15
C ARG A 36 -1.62 1.09 -6.53
N ALA A 37 -1.36 2.22 -7.17
CA ALA A 37 -0.72 2.26 -8.47
C ALA A 37 0.72 1.73 -8.42
N LEU A 38 1.47 2.03 -7.35
CA LEU A 38 2.81 1.47 -7.15
C LEU A 38 2.77 -0.05 -7.08
N VAL A 39 1.86 -0.64 -6.31
CA VAL A 39 1.72 -2.10 -6.23
C VAL A 39 1.32 -2.70 -7.58
N ALA A 40 0.35 -2.10 -8.28
CA ALA A 40 -0.08 -2.55 -9.61
C ALA A 40 1.06 -2.51 -10.64
N ALA A 41 1.95 -1.51 -10.54
CA ALA A 41 3.10 -1.31 -11.41
C ALA A 41 4.36 -2.07 -10.97
N GLY A 42 4.28 -2.99 -10.00
CA GLY A 42 5.46 -3.70 -9.49
C GLY A 42 6.52 -2.78 -8.89
N PHE A 43 6.08 -1.67 -8.27
CA PHE A 43 6.88 -0.57 -7.72
C PHE A 43 7.70 0.22 -8.76
N SER A 44 7.37 0.10 -10.05
CA SER A 44 7.88 1.01 -11.07
C SER A 44 7.25 2.39 -10.94
N GLN A 45 7.98 3.32 -10.31
CA GLN A 45 7.50 4.69 -10.10
C GLN A 45 7.13 5.38 -11.43
N ARG A 46 7.93 5.21 -12.49
CA ARG A 46 7.61 5.80 -13.81
C ARG A 46 6.30 5.27 -14.39
N GLN A 47 6.04 3.98 -14.23
CA GLN A 47 4.78 3.39 -14.70
C GLN A 47 3.60 3.85 -13.84
N ALA A 48 3.75 3.85 -12.51
CA ALA A 48 2.71 4.37 -11.60
C ALA A 48 2.36 5.84 -11.90
N ALA A 49 3.35 6.70 -12.20
CA ALA A 49 3.10 8.09 -12.60
C ALA A 49 2.26 8.19 -13.89
N ARG A 50 2.58 7.35 -14.88
CA ARG A 50 1.81 7.29 -16.14
C ARG A 50 0.39 6.80 -15.91
N GLU A 51 0.20 5.76 -15.10
CA GLU A 51 -1.11 5.19 -14.79
C GLU A 51 -1.99 6.17 -14.00
N LEU A 52 -1.40 6.94 -13.08
CA LEU A 52 -2.09 7.98 -12.33
C LEU A 52 -2.29 9.29 -13.12
N GLY A 53 -1.68 9.43 -14.30
CA GLY A 53 -1.70 10.68 -15.07
C GLY A 53 -1.03 11.86 -14.34
N VAL A 54 -0.08 11.59 -13.44
CA VAL A 54 0.63 12.63 -12.67
C VAL A 54 2.05 12.83 -13.18
N HIS A 55 2.57 14.04 -12.97
CA HIS A 55 3.96 14.34 -13.29
C HIS A 55 4.92 13.55 -12.38
N TRP A 56 6.11 13.20 -12.89
CA TRP A 56 7.16 12.48 -12.16
C TRP A 56 7.48 13.12 -10.79
N ASN A 57 7.63 14.44 -10.74
CA ASN A 57 7.93 15.14 -9.49
C ASN A 57 6.81 14.94 -8.45
N THR A 58 5.55 15.04 -8.86
CA THR A 58 4.40 14.82 -7.99
C THR A 58 4.41 13.42 -7.41
N LEU A 59 4.65 12.40 -8.24
CA LEU A 59 4.76 11.03 -7.75
C LEU A 59 5.91 10.87 -6.76
N ARG A 60 7.10 11.40 -7.06
CA ARG A 60 8.26 11.32 -6.16
C ARG A 60 7.98 11.96 -4.80
N HIS A 61 7.29 13.09 -4.76
CA HIS A 61 6.86 13.72 -3.51
C HIS A 61 5.87 12.86 -2.73
N ARG A 62 4.92 12.22 -3.42
CA ARG A 62 3.97 11.30 -2.78
C ARG A 62 4.66 10.03 -2.26
N VAL A 63 5.63 9.50 -3.00
CA VAL A 63 6.45 8.36 -2.55
C VAL A 63 7.20 8.72 -1.28
N ALA A 64 7.93 9.83 -1.26
CA ALA A 64 8.64 10.28 -0.06
C ALA A 64 7.68 10.43 1.13
N ARG A 65 6.48 10.96 0.90
CA ARG A 65 5.46 11.08 1.94
C ARG A 65 4.93 9.74 2.44
N ILE A 66 4.76 8.76 1.54
CA ILE A 66 4.39 7.38 1.92
C ILE A 66 5.49 6.76 2.78
N GLU A 67 6.75 6.91 2.38
CA GLU A 67 7.91 6.38 3.12
C GLU A 67 8.03 7.00 4.51
N GLU A 68 7.83 8.31 4.64
CA GLU A 68 7.77 9.02 5.93
C GLU A 68 6.65 8.49 6.83
N LEU A 69 5.43 8.36 6.30
CA LEU A 69 4.26 7.91 7.07
C LEU A 69 4.39 6.45 7.54
N LEU A 70 5.07 5.63 6.75
CA LEU A 70 5.20 4.19 7.00
C LEU A 70 6.52 3.80 7.66
N GLY A 71 7.43 4.77 7.85
CA GLY A 71 8.71 4.61 8.54
C GLY A 71 9.71 3.72 7.83
N SER A 72 9.57 3.49 6.52
CA SER A 72 10.50 2.69 5.71
C SER A 72 10.50 3.17 4.26
N GLU A 73 11.56 2.85 3.52
CA GLU A 73 11.73 3.21 2.12
C GLU A 73 11.12 2.17 1.17
N LEU A 74 10.65 2.56 -0.01
CA LEU A 74 10.22 1.63 -1.04
C LEU A 74 11.37 0.80 -1.61
N THR A 75 12.63 1.04 -1.25
CA THR A 75 13.75 0.14 -1.53
C THR A 75 13.73 -1.10 -0.63
N ASP A 76 13.06 -1.03 0.52
CA ASP A 76 12.88 -2.13 1.47
C ASP A 76 11.85 -3.15 0.94
N PRO A 77 12.25 -4.43 0.74
CA PRO A 77 11.32 -5.47 0.32
C PRO A 77 10.20 -5.72 1.33
N GLU A 78 10.42 -5.48 2.63
CA GLU A 78 9.41 -5.69 3.67
C GLU A 78 8.26 -4.68 3.51
N LEU A 79 8.59 -3.40 3.28
CA LEU A 79 7.57 -2.38 3.02
C LEU A 79 6.76 -2.72 1.76
N ARG A 80 7.42 -3.16 0.70
CA ARG A 80 6.76 -3.56 -0.55
C ARG A 80 5.78 -4.72 -0.34
N LEU A 81 6.22 -5.74 0.39
CA LEU A 81 5.39 -6.89 0.71
C LEU A 81 4.20 -6.46 1.57
N ARG A 82 4.44 -5.66 2.61
CA ARG A 82 3.40 -5.12 3.49
C ARG A 82 2.33 -4.36 2.72
N LEU A 83 2.71 -3.45 1.81
CA LEU A 83 1.77 -2.71 0.96
C LEU A 83 0.96 -3.64 0.04
N HIS A 84 1.61 -4.62 -0.57
CA HIS A 84 0.95 -5.59 -1.44
C HIS A 84 -0.08 -6.42 -0.67
N LEU A 85 0.31 -7.00 0.47
CA LEU A 85 -0.55 -7.83 1.30
C LEU A 85 -1.72 -7.03 1.88
N ALA A 86 -1.48 -5.82 2.37
CA ALA A 86 -2.54 -4.98 2.91
C ALA A 86 -3.60 -4.66 1.83
N LEU A 87 -3.18 -4.30 0.61
CA LEU A 87 -4.12 -4.01 -0.48
C LEU A 87 -4.88 -5.26 -0.96
N GLU A 88 -4.23 -6.42 -1.02
CA GLU A 88 -4.92 -7.67 -1.35
C GLU A 88 -5.89 -8.11 -0.24
N ALA A 89 -5.54 -7.89 1.03
CA ALA A 89 -6.41 -8.18 2.17
C ALA A 89 -7.71 -7.36 2.14
N GLU A 90 -7.68 -6.11 1.68
CA GLU A 90 -8.89 -5.29 1.51
C GLU A 90 -9.85 -5.80 0.41
N ARG A 91 -9.32 -6.51 -0.58
CA ARG A 91 -10.14 -7.06 -1.67
C ARG A 91 -10.92 -8.29 -1.25
N VAL A 92 -10.45 -8.98 -0.22
CA VAL A 92 -11.11 -10.16 0.33
C VAL A 92 -12.07 -9.69 1.41
N PRO A 93 -13.41 -9.77 1.23
CA PRO A 93 -14.34 -9.41 2.28
C PRO A 93 -14.14 -10.36 3.47
N LEU A 94 -13.55 -9.84 4.54
CA LEU A 94 -13.47 -10.49 5.84
C LEU A 94 -14.90 -10.48 6.44
N ARG A 95 -15.76 -11.40 6.00
CA ARG A 95 -17.08 -11.67 6.61
C ARG A 95 -16.99 -12.81 7.60
#